data_AF-A0A150NLL5-F1
#
_entry.id   AF-A0A150NLL5-F1
#
_cell.length_a   1.000
_cell.length_b   1.000
_cell.length_c   1.000
_cell.angle_alpha   90.00
_cell.angle_beta   90.00
_cell.angle_gamma   90.00
#
_symmetry.space_group_name_H-M   'P 1'
#
loop_
_entity.id
_entity.type
_entity.pdbx_description
1 polymer ?
#
loop_
_entity_poly.entity_id
_entity_poly.type
_entity_poly.pdbx_seq_one_letter_code
_entity_poly.pdbx_strand_id
1 'polypeptide(L)'
;MKKLPLVFSGCLLGLAGAGNLILDTLPVLSHILSLSGLVLWIYFLILHLFNWKETKQELTKPPLLSGMATFPMAGMILSTYVFRVFPHLPLVAQGLWWFSFLLDVALIAGFTIKFACPGRRVHATPSWTVLYVGIAVAALTYPLVGIIEIAYATLSFGFLLTFYLYPLIYSDLKKHPLPLAMLGQEGIYCAPFSLLLASLVRVGGASLPTWLLIVMILASQSFFSLF
;
A
#
# COMPACT_ATOMS: atom_id res chain seq x y z
N MET A 1 -12.19 -16.07 21.10
CA MET A 1 -12.56 -15.64 19.73
C MET A 1 -11.27 -15.50 18.93
N LYS A 2 -11.17 -16.14 17.75
CA LYS A 2 -9.94 -16.09 16.93
C LYS A 2 -9.72 -14.65 16.46
N LYS A 3 -8.59 -14.04 16.86
CA LYS A 3 -8.26 -12.63 16.56
C LYS A 3 -8.07 -12.48 15.04
N LEU A 4 -8.65 -11.42 14.46
CA LEU A 4 -8.39 -11.09 13.07
C LEU A 4 -6.94 -10.57 12.99
N PRO A 5 -6.03 -11.27 12.30
CA PRO A 5 -4.64 -10.86 12.29
C PRO A 5 -4.50 -9.52 11.58
N LEU A 6 -3.58 -8.69 12.05
CA LEU A 6 -3.21 -7.42 11.40
C LEU A 6 -2.91 -7.59 9.90
N VAL A 7 -2.40 -8.76 9.51
CA VAL A 7 -2.11 -9.17 8.12
C VAL A 7 -3.35 -9.16 7.22
N PHE A 8 -4.56 -9.20 7.78
CA PHE A 8 -5.81 -9.11 7.02
C PHE A 8 -5.97 -7.75 6.31
N SER A 9 -5.27 -6.71 6.75
CA SER A 9 -5.19 -5.42 6.05
C SER A 9 -4.69 -5.55 4.61
N GLY A 10 -3.80 -6.50 4.31
CA GLY A 10 -3.35 -6.79 2.95
C GLY A 10 -4.48 -7.35 2.06
N CYS A 11 -5.40 -8.13 2.64
CA CYS A 11 -6.57 -8.63 1.93
C CYS A 11 -7.55 -7.49 1.60
N LEU A 12 -7.75 -6.54 2.51
CA LEU A 12 -8.54 -5.34 2.26
C LEU A 12 -7.98 -4.54 1.08
N LEU A 13 -6.66 -4.34 1.06
CA LEU A 13 -5.98 -3.66 -0.04
C LEU A 13 -6.15 -4.41 -1.37
N GLY A 14 -6.03 -5.74 -1.34
CA GLY A 14 -6.25 -6.59 -2.51
C GLY A 14 -7.67 -6.47 -3.07
N LEU A 15 -8.69 -6.50 -2.21
CA LEU A 15 -10.10 -6.33 -2.61
C LEU A 15 -10.36 -4.94 -3.18
N ALA A 16 -9.87 -3.89 -2.51
CA ALA A 16 -10.03 -2.50 -2.97
C ALA A 16 -9.30 -2.27 -4.31
N GLY A 17 -8.07 -2.77 -4.44
CA GLY A 17 -7.27 -2.67 -5.66
C GLY A 17 -7.88 -3.44 -6.83
N ALA A 18 -8.26 -4.71 -6.61
CA ALA A 18 -8.91 -5.54 -7.62
C ALA A 18 -10.23 -4.93 -8.07
N GLY A 19 -11.07 -4.49 -7.13
CA GLY A 19 -12.31 -3.78 -7.42
C GLY A 19 -12.08 -2.55 -8.28
N ASN A 20 -11.04 -1.75 -7.97
CA ASN A 20 -10.71 -0.58 -8.78
C ASN A 20 -10.20 -0.92 -10.19
N LEU A 21 -9.44 -2.01 -10.34
CA LEU A 21 -8.87 -2.43 -11.62
C LEU A 21 -9.90 -3.01 -12.60
N ILE A 22 -10.83 -3.83 -12.12
CA ILE A 22 -11.84 -4.47 -12.98
C ILE A 22 -13.05 -3.58 -13.26
N LEU A 23 -13.02 -2.32 -12.83
CA LEU A 23 -14.12 -1.38 -13.01
C LEU A 23 -14.52 -1.23 -14.49
N ASP A 24 -13.52 -1.10 -15.36
CA ASP A 24 -13.75 -0.84 -16.79
C ASP A 24 -14.16 -2.09 -17.58
N THR A 25 -13.92 -3.29 -17.03
CA THR A 25 -14.23 -4.58 -17.69
C THR A 25 -15.47 -5.26 -17.13
N LEU A 26 -15.61 -5.32 -15.80
CA LEU A 26 -16.68 -6.01 -15.09
C LEU A 26 -17.23 -5.13 -13.94
N PRO A 27 -18.07 -4.13 -14.24
CA PRO A 27 -18.50 -3.13 -13.25
C PRO A 27 -19.29 -3.75 -12.09
N VAL A 28 -20.14 -4.76 -12.34
CA VAL A 28 -20.90 -5.43 -11.28
C VAL A 28 -19.98 -6.13 -10.28
N LEU A 29 -18.95 -6.82 -10.75
CA LEU A 29 -17.98 -7.49 -9.90
C LEU A 29 -17.10 -6.47 -9.15
N SER A 30 -16.73 -5.36 -9.80
CA SER A 30 -16.03 -4.23 -9.18
C SER A 30 -16.78 -3.69 -7.96
N HIS A 31 -18.10 -3.52 -8.08
CA HIS A 31 -18.94 -3.07 -6.97
C HIS A 31 -18.96 -4.06 -5.82
N ILE A 32 -19.11 -5.36 -6.09
CA ILE A 32 -19.13 -6.39 -5.03
C ILE A 32 -17.78 -6.42 -4.28
N LEU A 33 -16.66 -6.39 -5.01
CA LEU A 33 -15.31 -6.38 -4.40
C LEU A 33 -15.04 -5.10 -3.60
N SER A 34 -15.38 -3.94 -4.16
CA SER A 34 -15.14 -2.66 -3.50
C SER A 34 -16.06 -2.45 -2.30
N LEU A 35 -17.33 -2.88 -2.38
CA LEU A 35 -18.29 -2.81 -1.28
C LEU A 35 -17.91 -3.75 -0.14
N SER A 36 -17.56 -5.01 -0.45
CA SER A 36 -17.08 -5.96 0.57
C SER A 36 -15.79 -5.47 1.22
N GLY A 37 -14.85 -4.92 0.45
CA GLY A 37 -13.65 -4.26 0.95
C GLY A 37 -13.97 -3.10 1.90
N LEU A 38 -14.94 -2.25 1.55
CA LEU A 38 -15.38 -1.12 2.36
C LEU A 38 -16.00 -1.55 3.69
N VAL A 39 -16.93 -2.51 3.66
CA VAL A 39 -17.58 -3.05 4.86
C VAL A 39 -16.54 -3.67 5.80
N LEU A 40 -15.62 -4.47 5.26
CA LEU A 40 -14.57 -5.09 6.04
C LEU A 40 -13.57 -4.05 6.59
N TRP A 41 -13.28 -2.99 5.84
CA TRP A 41 -12.42 -1.89 6.30
C TRP A 41 -13.03 -1.15 7.50
N ILE A 42 -14.33 -0.81 7.44
CA ILE A 42 -15.04 -0.19 8.56
C ILE A 42 -15.09 -1.12 9.77
N TYR A 43 -15.40 -2.41 9.55
CA TYR A 43 -15.41 -3.40 10.62
C TYR A 43 -14.03 -3.53 11.29
N PHE A 44 -12.96 -3.55 10.50
CA PHE A 44 -11.58 -3.60 10.99
C PHE A 44 -11.22 -2.34 11.78
N LEU A 45 -11.61 -1.16 11.29
CA LEU A 45 -11.43 0.12 11.98
C LEU A 45 -12.08 0.09 13.37
N ILE A 46 -13.36 -0.32 13.45
CA ILE A 46 -14.11 -0.38 14.71
C ILE A 46 -13.44 -1.36 15.68
N LEU A 47 -13.10 -2.57 15.25
CA LEU A 47 -12.42 -3.56 16.08
C LEU A 47 -11.13 -3.02 16.69
N HIS A 48 -10.29 -2.34 15.90
CA HIS A 48 -8.99 -1.82 16.37
C HIS A 48 -9.14 -0.60 17.27
N LEU A 49 -10.19 0.22 17.08
CA LEU A 49 -10.52 1.30 18.00
C LEU A 49 -10.96 0.77 19.38
N PHE A 50 -11.76 -0.30 19.42
CA PHE A 50 -12.17 -0.93 20.68
C PHE A 50 -11.04 -1.72 21.37
N ASN A 51 -10.13 -2.34 20.60
CA ASN A 51 -9.02 -3.16 21.13
C ASN A 51 -7.67 -2.43 21.14
N TRP A 52 -7.68 -1.11 21.36
CA TRP A 52 -6.48 -0.25 21.27
C TRP A 52 -5.26 -0.74 22.06
N LYS A 53 -5.45 -1.30 23.26
CA LYS A 53 -4.36 -1.81 24.11
C LYS A 53 -3.61 -2.98 23.45
N GLU A 54 -4.32 -3.86 22.75
CA GLU A 54 -3.74 -5.02 22.07
C GLU A 54 -3.12 -4.61 20.74
N THR A 55 -3.78 -3.73 19.97
CA THR A 55 -3.23 -3.16 18.73
C THR A 55 -1.88 -2.50 18.98
N LYS A 56 -1.74 -1.75 20.08
CA LYS A 56 -0.45 -1.13 20.45
C LYS A 56 0.65 -2.15 20.73
N GLN A 57 0.31 -3.33 21.27
CA GLN A 57 1.26 -4.42 21.50
C GLN A 57 1.65 -5.11 20.19
N GLU A 58 0.72 -5.35 19.27
CA GLU A 58 1.03 -5.95 17.96
C GLU A 58 1.88 -5.01 17.09
N LEU A 59 1.64 -3.71 17.16
CA LEU A 59 2.43 -2.65 16.53
C LEU A 59 3.86 -2.49 17.08
N THR A 60 4.22 -3.24 18.12
CA THR A 60 5.62 -3.31 18.56
C THR A 60 6.49 -4.20 17.66
N LYS A 61 5.89 -5.12 16.89
CA LYS A 61 6.62 -6.00 15.99
C LYS A 61 6.79 -5.35 14.61
N PRO A 62 8.03 -5.20 14.10
CA PRO A 62 8.30 -4.48 12.85
C PRO A 62 7.52 -5.01 11.62
N PRO A 63 7.42 -6.33 11.37
CA PRO A 63 6.66 -6.84 10.21
C PRO A 63 5.16 -6.56 10.30
N LEU A 64 4.59 -6.53 11.51
CA LEU A 64 3.17 -6.24 11.71
C LEU A 64 2.89 -4.74 11.54
N LEU A 65 3.76 -3.87 12.07
CA LEU A 65 3.66 -2.42 11.86
C LEU A 65 3.78 -2.07 10.37
N SER A 66 4.67 -2.75 9.63
CA SER A 66 4.83 -2.55 8.19
C SER A 66 3.62 -3.05 7.40
N GLY A 67 3.05 -4.20 7.79
CA GLY A 67 1.83 -4.73 7.18
C GLY A 67 0.61 -3.82 7.39
N MET A 68 0.53 -3.12 8.53
CA MET A 68 -0.55 -2.16 8.81
C MET A 68 -0.63 -1.01 7.81
N ALA A 69 0.46 -0.68 7.11
CA ALA A 69 0.45 0.36 6.08
C ALA A 69 -0.55 0.06 4.96
N THR A 70 -0.87 -1.22 4.72
CA THR A 70 -1.90 -1.59 3.75
C THR A 70 -3.31 -1.13 4.13
N PHE A 71 -3.58 -0.86 5.41
CA PHE A 71 -4.88 -0.38 5.88
C PHE A 71 -5.20 1.06 5.41
N PRO A 72 -4.35 2.08 5.64
CA PRO A 72 -4.58 3.40 5.06
C PRO A 72 -4.48 3.40 3.54
N MET A 73 -3.64 2.56 2.93
CA MET A 73 -3.62 2.41 1.46
C MET A 73 -4.96 1.93 0.92
N ALA A 74 -5.57 0.93 1.55
CA ALA A 74 -6.91 0.48 1.19
C ALA A 74 -7.94 1.60 1.39
N GLY A 75 -7.84 2.37 2.48
CA GLY A 75 -8.70 3.53 2.75
C GLY A 75 -8.63 4.60 1.65
N MET A 76 -7.43 4.90 1.14
CA MET A 76 -7.25 5.81 0.01
C MET A 76 -7.93 5.29 -1.26
N ILE A 77 -7.79 4.01 -1.60
CA ILE A 77 -8.46 3.43 -2.78
C ILE A 77 -9.99 3.42 -2.58
N LEU A 78 -10.47 3.01 -1.41
CA LEU A 78 -11.89 2.96 -1.07
C LEU A 78 -12.54 4.34 -1.08
N SER A 79 -11.80 5.40 -0.75
CA SER A 79 -12.32 6.77 -0.86
C SER A 79 -12.71 7.14 -2.30
N THR A 80 -11.97 6.65 -3.30
CA THR A 80 -12.34 6.83 -4.71
C THR A 80 -13.60 6.03 -5.07
N TYR A 81 -13.84 4.90 -4.39
CA TYR A 81 -15.08 4.14 -4.54
C TYR A 81 -16.27 4.88 -3.90
N VAL A 82 -16.11 5.43 -2.70
CA VAL A 82 -17.14 6.25 -2.04
C VAL A 82 -17.52 7.44 -2.91
N PHE A 83 -16.53 8.13 -3.50
CA PHE A 83 -16.78 9.23 -4.42
C PHE A 83 -17.59 8.80 -5.66
N ARG A 84 -17.31 7.61 -6.21
CA ARG A 84 -18.05 7.06 -7.35
C ARG A 84 -19.50 6.73 -7.00
N VAL A 85 -19.76 6.16 -5.82
CA VAL A 85 -21.12 5.75 -5.40
C VAL A 85 -21.93 6.96 -4.93
N PHE A 86 -21.29 7.91 -4.25
CA PHE A 86 -21.91 9.12 -3.71
C PHE A 86 -21.26 10.39 -4.28
N PRO A 87 -21.43 10.67 -5.59
CA PRO A 87 -20.80 11.83 -6.23
C PRO A 87 -21.29 13.17 -5.66
N HIS A 88 -22.47 13.18 -5.02
CA HIS A 88 -23.04 14.36 -4.36
C HIS A 88 -22.38 14.71 -3.02
N LEU A 89 -21.51 13.84 -2.47
CA LEU A 89 -20.82 14.03 -1.20
C LEU A 89 -19.29 13.97 -1.36
N PRO A 90 -18.68 14.81 -2.22
CA PRO A 90 -17.22 14.83 -2.45
C PRO A 90 -16.42 15.02 -1.16
N LEU A 91 -16.96 15.82 -0.23
CA LEU A 91 -16.35 16.13 1.06
C LEU A 91 -16.12 14.88 1.92
N VAL A 92 -17.03 13.90 1.86
CA VAL A 92 -16.90 12.65 2.65
C VAL A 92 -15.76 11.80 2.09
N ALA A 93 -15.70 11.66 0.76
CA ALA A 93 -14.64 10.92 0.10
C ALA A 93 -13.27 11.59 0.32
N GLN A 94 -13.18 12.91 0.17
CA GLN A 94 -11.95 13.67 0.43
C GLN A 94 -11.55 13.60 1.91
N GLY A 95 -12.50 13.68 2.85
CA GLY A 95 -12.22 13.52 4.27
C GLY A 95 -11.65 12.14 4.61
N LEU A 96 -12.24 11.08 4.04
CA LEU A 96 -11.74 9.70 4.19
C LEU A 96 -10.33 9.53 3.59
N TRP A 97 -10.08 10.15 2.44
CA TRP A 97 -8.78 10.15 1.79
C TRP A 97 -7.72 10.84 2.66
N TRP A 98 -7.98 12.07 3.13
CA TRP A 98 -7.05 12.82 3.97
C TRP A 98 -6.77 12.12 5.28
N PHE A 99 -7.80 11.56 5.92
CA PHE A 99 -7.64 10.75 7.13
C PHE A 99 -6.71 9.56 6.88
N SER A 100 -6.91 8.84 5.76
CA SER A 100 -6.12 7.67 5.39
C SER A 100 -4.67 8.06 5.02
N PHE A 101 -4.49 9.14 4.26
CA PHE A 101 -3.17 9.65 3.87
C PHE A 101 -2.35 10.09 5.09
N LEU A 102 -2.96 10.86 6.01
CA LEU A 102 -2.30 11.28 7.25
C LEU A 102 -1.94 10.08 8.13
N LEU A 103 -2.81 9.07 8.20
CA LEU A 103 -2.54 7.83 8.92
C LEU A 103 -1.34 7.08 8.32
N ASP A 104 -1.24 7.01 6.98
CA ASP A 104 -0.10 6.38 6.30
C ASP A 104 1.21 7.10 6.62
N VAL A 105 1.23 8.43 6.50
CA VAL A 105 2.40 9.26 6.84
C VAL A 105 2.80 9.08 8.31
N ALA A 106 1.83 9.04 9.23
CA ALA A 106 2.09 8.82 10.65
C ALA A 106 2.69 7.43 10.92
N LEU A 107 2.23 6.39 10.21
CA LEU A 107 2.81 5.04 10.31
C LEU A 107 4.24 5.00 9.78
N ILE A 108 4.51 5.63 8.62
CA ILE A 108 5.86 5.73 8.06
C ILE A 108 6.79 6.46 9.02
N ALA A 109 6.38 7.62 9.56
CA ALA A 109 7.18 8.37 10.52
C ALA A 109 7.42 7.58 11.81
N GLY A 110 6.38 6.96 12.37
CA GLY A 110 6.48 6.13 13.57
C GLY A 110 7.41 4.93 13.39
N PHE A 111 7.35 4.27 12.23
CA PHE A 111 8.27 3.20 11.88
C PHE A 111 9.70 3.69 11.75
N THR A 112 9.91 4.80 11.02
CA THR A 112 11.24 5.39 10.80
C THR A 112 11.90 5.76 12.12
N ILE A 113 11.19 6.45 13.02
CA ILE A 113 11.70 6.86 14.33
C ILE A 113 12.03 5.64 15.21
N LYS A 114 11.21 4.59 15.16
CA LYS A 114 11.33 3.43 16.06
C LYS A 114 12.32 2.37 15.56
N PHE A 115 12.49 2.24 14.26
CA PHE A 115 13.26 1.16 13.64
C PHE A 115 14.44 1.65 12.79
N ALA A 116 14.36 2.81 12.14
CA ALA A 116 15.45 3.35 11.33
C ALA A 116 16.41 4.25 12.13
N CYS A 117 15.90 5.16 12.97
CA CYS A 117 16.72 6.10 13.75
C CYS A 117 17.56 5.46 14.89
N PRO A 118 17.12 4.42 15.63
CA PRO A 118 17.87 3.95 16.80
C PRO A 118 19.07 3.04 16.46
N GLY A 119 19.45 2.88 15.20
CA GLY A 119 20.56 2.00 14.80
C GLY A 119 20.34 0.52 15.13
N ARG A 120 19.12 0.13 15.52
CA ARG A 120 18.77 -1.26 15.79
C ARG A 120 18.70 -1.95 14.45
N ARG A 121 19.74 -2.72 14.11
CA ARG A 121 19.82 -3.56 12.90
C ARG A 121 18.69 -4.60 12.91
N VAL A 122 17.48 -4.17 12.58
CA VAL A 122 16.37 -5.05 12.29
C VAL A 122 16.53 -5.45 10.83
N HIS A 123 16.54 -6.76 10.56
CA HIS A 123 16.65 -7.28 9.20
C HIS A 123 15.61 -6.64 8.31
N ALA A 124 16.05 -6.11 7.17
CA ALA A 124 15.16 -5.50 6.19
C ALA A 124 14.27 -6.60 5.59
N THR A 125 13.00 -6.60 5.96
CA THR A 125 12.03 -7.58 5.44
C THR A 125 11.32 -7.00 4.22
N PRO A 126 10.82 -7.85 3.29
CA PRO A 126 10.03 -7.39 2.15
C PRO A 126 8.88 -6.47 2.54
N SER A 127 8.31 -6.65 3.74
CA SER A 127 7.23 -5.81 4.27
C SER A 127 7.56 -4.31 4.33
N TRP A 128 8.84 -3.92 4.45
CA TRP A 128 9.26 -2.51 4.50
C TRP A 128 8.96 -1.78 3.19
N THR A 129 9.03 -2.49 2.05
CA THR A 129 8.72 -1.90 0.75
C THR A 129 7.24 -1.50 0.68
N VAL A 130 6.34 -2.28 1.29
CA VAL A 130 4.91 -1.95 1.38
C VAL A 130 4.73 -0.64 2.12
N LEU A 131 5.35 -0.50 3.29
CA LEU A 131 5.22 0.71 4.12
C LEU A 131 5.74 1.95 3.39
N TYR A 132 6.96 1.89 2.85
CA TYR A 132 7.63 3.08 2.30
C TYR A 132 7.20 3.41 0.86
N VAL A 133 6.99 2.39 0.02
CA VAL A 133 6.61 2.59 -1.39
C VAL A 133 5.09 2.68 -1.55
N GLY A 134 4.33 2.11 -0.62
CA GLY A 134 2.87 2.12 -0.67
C GLY A 134 2.23 3.50 -0.59
N ILE A 135 2.96 4.52 -0.11
CA ILE A 135 2.53 5.93 -0.18
C ILE A 135 2.26 6.39 -1.63
N ALA A 136 2.82 5.70 -2.64
CA ALA A 136 2.50 5.95 -4.05
C ALA A 136 1.02 5.72 -4.38
N VAL A 137 0.25 5.00 -3.55
CA VAL A 137 -1.22 4.93 -3.68
C VAL A 137 -1.86 6.32 -3.60
N ALA A 138 -1.26 7.28 -2.89
CA ALA A 138 -1.69 8.67 -2.90
C ALA A 138 -1.58 9.28 -4.31
N ALA A 139 -0.50 8.99 -5.04
CA ALA A 139 -0.35 9.38 -6.44
C ALA A 139 -1.32 8.64 -7.38
N LEU A 140 -1.74 7.41 -7.06
CA LEU A 140 -2.78 6.72 -7.83
C LEU A 140 -4.16 7.35 -7.64
N THR A 141 -4.44 7.85 -6.45
CA THR A 141 -5.76 8.34 -6.03
C THR A 141 -5.86 9.88 -6.03
N TYR A 142 -4.81 10.58 -6.46
CA TYR A 142 -4.74 12.04 -6.52
C TYR A 142 -5.90 12.76 -7.23
N PRO A 143 -6.58 12.21 -8.27
CA PRO A 143 -7.66 12.95 -8.94
C PRO A 143 -8.83 13.25 -8.02
N LEU A 144 -8.98 12.53 -6.90
CA LEU A 144 -10.00 12.80 -5.88
C LEU A 144 -9.75 14.12 -5.13
N VAL A 145 -8.48 14.44 -4.90
CA VAL A 145 -8.04 15.64 -4.17
C VAL A 145 -7.69 16.78 -5.14
N GLY A 146 -7.31 16.43 -6.37
CA GLY A 146 -6.95 17.38 -7.42
C GLY A 146 -5.57 18.03 -7.26
N ILE A 147 -4.76 17.59 -6.29
CA ILE A 147 -3.44 18.17 -6.02
C ILE A 147 -2.36 17.31 -6.67
N ILE A 148 -1.91 17.71 -7.86
CA ILE A 148 -0.91 16.97 -8.64
C ILE A 148 0.49 16.98 -7.97
N GLU A 149 0.79 17.99 -7.17
CA GLU A 149 2.07 18.13 -6.47
C GLU A 149 2.30 16.99 -5.47
N ILE A 150 1.25 16.56 -4.75
CA ILE A 150 1.31 15.41 -3.83
C ILE A 150 1.57 14.13 -4.62
N ALA A 151 1.00 14.00 -5.82
CA ALA A 151 1.21 12.85 -6.68
C ALA A 151 2.68 12.75 -7.12
N TYR A 152 3.28 13.83 -7.61
CA TYR A 152 4.69 13.84 -7.98
C TYR A 152 5.62 13.64 -6.77
N ALA A 153 5.32 14.24 -5.62
CA ALA A 153 6.12 14.10 -4.42
C ALA A 153 6.15 12.66 -3.91
N THR A 154 4.97 12.04 -3.77
CA THR A 154 4.84 10.65 -3.28
C THR A 154 5.39 9.63 -4.27
N LEU A 155 5.22 9.86 -5.57
CA LEU A 155 5.80 9.02 -6.62
C LEU A 155 7.33 9.11 -6.63
N SER A 156 7.90 10.32 -6.57
CA SER A 156 9.36 10.52 -6.53
C SER A 156 9.97 9.90 -5.28
N PHE A 157 9.33 10.08 -4.12
CA PHE A 157 9.73 9.46 -2.87
C PHE A 157 9.70 7.93 -2.94
N GLY A 158 8.63 7.35 -3.49
CA GLY A 158 8.50 5.91 -3.69
C GLY A 158 9.57 5.34 -4.63
N PHE A 159 9.91 6.03 -5.72
CA PHE A 159 10.99 5.63 -6.61
C PHE A 159 12.36 5.63 -5.91
N LEU A 160 12.72 6.73 -5.25
CA LEU A 160 14.00 6.85 -4.54
C LEU A 160 14.16 5.76 -3.48
N LEU A 161 13.11 5.51 -2.69
CA LEU A 161 13.12 4.47 -1.66
C LEU A 161 13.16 3.06 -2.24
N THR A 162 12.51 2.82 -3.37
CA THR A 162 12.59 1.51 -4.04
C THR A 162 14.04 1.20 -4.42
N PHE A 163 14.74 2.14 -5.05
CA PHE A 163 16.16 1.97 -5.42
C PHE A 163 17.08 1.78 -4.21
N TYR A 164 16.75 2.37 -3.05
CA TYR A 164 17.54 2.21 -1.82
C TYR A 164 17.23 0.90 -1.06
N LEU A 165 15.94 0.55 -0.93
CA LEU A 165 15.49 -0.60 -0.15
C LEU A 165 15.75 -1.93 -0.85
N TYR A 166 15.64 -1.98 -2.19
CA TYR A 166 15.82 -3.24 -2.93
C TYR A 166 17.21 -3.88 -2.75
N PRO A 167 18.32 -3.14 -2.94
CA PRO A 167 19.67 -3.68 -2.70
C PRO A 167 19.88 -4.11 -1.25
N LEU A 168 19.32 -3.35 -0.30
CA LEU A 168 19.41 -3.65 1.13
C LEU A 168 18.71 -4.96 1.47
N ILE A 169 17.46 -5.11 1.02
CA ILE A 169 16.66 -6.31 1.26
C ILE A 169 17.28 -7.52 0.55
N TYR A 170 17.76 -7.37 -0.69
CA TYR A 170 18.45 -8.44 -1.40
C TYR A 170 19.73 -8.91 -0.68
N SER A 171 20.53 -7.96 -0.16
CA SER A 171 21.74 -8.28 0.63
C SER A 171 21.41 -9.02 1.92
N ASP A 172 20.33 -8.61 2.60
CA ASP A 172 19.88 -9.23 3.85
C ASP A 172 19.31 -10.63 3.62
N LEU A 173 18.49 -10.86 2.58
CA LEU A 173 17.97 -12.20 2.26
C LEU A 173 19.08 -13.18 1.89
N LYS A 174 20.11 -12.72 1.17
CA LYS A 174 21.25 -13.57 0.80
C LYS A 174 22.04 -14.04 2.02
N LYS A 175 22.05 -13.26 3.10
CA LYS A 175 22.72 -13.60 4.37
C LYS A 175 21.79 -14.37 5.31
N HIS A 176 20.50 -14.07 5.29
CA HIS A 176 19.48 -14.62 6.17
C HIS A 176 18.23 -14.94 5.34
N PRO A 177 18.12 -16.16 4.81
CA PRO A 177 16.92 -16.56 4.06
C PRO A 177 15.69 -16.47 4.96
N LEU A 178 14.56 -16.11 4.35
CA LEU A 178 13.29 -15.99 5.07
C LEU A 178 12.91 -17.35 5.67
N PRO A 179 12.46 -17.42 6.94
CA PRO A 179 11.94 -18.65 7.51
C PRO A 179 10.70 -19.10 6.74
N LEU A 180 10.45 -20.41 6.69
CA LEU A 180 9.36 -21.03 5.91
C LEU A 180 7.97 -20.37 6.13
N ALA A 181 7.71 -19.86 7.34
CA ALA A 181 6.48 -19.16 7.68
C ALA A 181 6.33 -17.76 7.04
N MET A 182 7.40 -17.20 6.45
CA MET A 182 7.43 -15.88 5.81
C MET A 182 7.65 -15.95 4.29
N LEU A 183 7.72 -17.14 3.69
CA LEU A 183 7.82 -17.34 2.23
C LEU A 183 6.70 -16.62 1.47
N GLY A 184 5.48 -16.54 2.05
CA GLY A 184 4.38 -15.77 1.45
C GLY A 184 4.66 -14.27 1.26
N GLN A 185 5.71 -13.71 1.88
CA GLN A 185 6.15 -12.33 1.67
C GLN A 185 6.93 -12.14 0.36
N GLU A 186 7.28 -13.20 -0.36
CA GLU A 186 7.97 -13.07 -1.66
C GLU A 186 7.10 -12.34 -2.69
N GLY A 187 5.78 -12.57 -2.68
CA GLY A 187 4.84 -11.85 -3.54
C GLY A 187 4.83 -10.33 -3.33
N ILE A 188 5.29 -9.86 -2.16
CA ILE A 188 5.38 -8.42 -1.86
C ILE A 188 6.44 -7.73 -2.72
N TYR A 189 7.47 -8.43 -3.20
CA TYR A 189 8.52 -7.83 -4.04
C TYR A 189 7.98 -7.24 -5.34
N CYS A 190 6.94 -7.85 -5.90
CA CYS A 190 6.35 -7.39 -7.15
C CYS A 190 5.44 -6.16 -6.98
N ALA A 191 4.97 -5.91 -5.76
CA ALA A 191 4.00 -4.86 -5.47
C ALA A 191 4.54 -3.43 -5.68
N PRO A 192 5.75 -3.05 -5.21
CA PRO A 192 6.32 -1.70 -5.37
C PRO A 192 6.39 -1.23 -6.83
N PHE A 193 6.97 -2.04 -7.72
CA PHE A 193 7.12 -1.66 -9.13
C PHE A 193 5.78 -1.59 -9.85
N SER A 194 4.88 -2.56 -9.59
CA SER A 194 3.54 -2.56 -10.16
C SER A 194 2.71 -1.37 -9.70
N LEU A 195 2.84 -0.98 -8.43
CA LEU A 195 2.17 0.19 -7.86
C LEU A 195 2.74 1.51 -8.40
N LEU A 196 4.06 1.65 -8.45
CA LEU A 196 4.71 2.83 -9.01
C LEU A 196 4.36 3.00 -10.48
N LEU A 197 4.32 1.91 -11.25
CA LEU A 197 3.87 1.92 -12.65
C LEU A 197 2.41 2.36 -12.77
N ALA A 198 1.50 1.77 -11.99
CA ALA A 198 0.09 2.15 -12.02
C ALA A 198 -0.12 3.63 -11.66
N SER A 199 0.63 4.12 -10.67
CA SER A 199 0.60 5.52 -10.24
C SER A 199 1.17 6.45 -11.32
N LEU A 200 2.27 6.05 -11.97
CA LEU A 200 2.88 6.77 -13.07
C LEU A 200 1.92 6.88 -14.24
N VAL A 201 1.33 5.78 -14.70
CA VAL A 201 0.29 5.76 -15.76
C VAL A 201 -0.85 6.71 -15.41
N ARG A 202 -1.27 6.75 -14.14
CA ARG A 202 -2.36 7.60 -13.69
C ARG A 202 -2.02 9.09 -13.68
N VAL A 203 -0.78 9.44 -13.34
CA VAL A 203 -0.30 10.84 -13.31
C VAL A 203 0.08 11.34 -14.70
N GLY A 204 0.82 10.54 -15.46
CA GLY A 204 1.34 10.93 -16.78
C GLY A 204 0.36 10.71 -17.94
N GLY A 205 -0.68 9.88 -17.77
CA GLY A 205 -1.72 9.70 -18.78
C GLY A 205 -1.18 9.30 -20.17
N ALA A 206 -1.82 9.79 -21.23
CA ALA A 206 -1.50 9.44 -22.62
C ALA A 206 -0.17 10.03 -23.14
N SER A 207 0.47 10.95 -22.40
CA SER A 207 1.75 11.55 -22.80
C SER A 207 2.97 10.74 -22.31
N LEU A 208 2.74 9.63 -21.61
CA LEU A 208 3.82 8.77 -21.15
C LEU A 208 4.46 7.97 -22.29
N PRO A 209 5.80 7.97 -22.37
CA PRO A 209 6.49 7.19 -23.37
C PRO A 209 6.32 5.69 -23.14
N THR A 210 5.90 4.96 -24.17
CA THR A 210 5.65 3.52 -24.14
C THR A 210 6.87 2.71 -23.71
N TRP A 211 8.09 3.18 -24.03
CA TRP A 211 9.33 2.51 -23.62
C TRP A 211 9.50 2.46 -22.09
N LEU A 212 9.04 3.49 -21.36
CA LEU A 212 9.13 3.54 -19.91
C LEU A 212 8.20 2.50 -19.26
N LEU A 213 7.01 2.32 -19.84
CA LEU A 213 6.07 1.28 -19.41
C LEU A 213 6.67 -0.12 -19.60
N ILE A 214 7.28 -0.37 -20.76
CA ILE A 214 7.94 -1.65 -21.08
C ILE A 214 9.07 -1.94 -20.09
N VAL A 215 9.93 -0.95 -19.79
CA VAL A 215 11.02 -1.11 -18.83
C VAL A 215 10.48 -1.46 -17.44
N MET A 216 9.43 -0.80 -16.97
CA MET A 216 8.84 -1.08 -15.65
C MET A 216 8.16 -2.45 -15.59
N ILE A 217 7.49 -2.88 -16.67
CA ILE A 217 6.91 -4.23 -16.76
C ILE A 217 8.01 -5.28 -16.74
N LEU A 218 9.06 -5.12 -17.55
CA LEU A 218 10.20 -6.03 -17.58
C LEU A 218 10.91 -6.08 -16.23
N ALA A 219 11.08 -4.93 -15.56
CA ALA A 219 11.61 -4.88 -14.20
C ALA A 219 10.76 -5.72 -13.24
N SER A 220 9.44 -5.49 -13.21
CA SER A 220 8.50 -6.24 -12.35
C SER A 220 8.59 -7.76 -12.58
N GLN A 221 8.59 -8.20 -13.85
CA GLN A 221 8.67 -9.63 -14.20
C GLN A 221 10.05 -10.23 -13.89
N SER A 222 11.13 -9.49 -14.16
CA SER A 222 12.49 -9.95 -13.86
C SER A 222 12.71 -10.18 -12.37
N PHE A 223 12.14 -9.33 -11.52
CA PHE A 223 12.18 -9.52 -10.07
C PHE A 223 11.30 -10.68 -9.58
N PHE A 224 10.21 -10.99 -10.28
CA PHE A 224 9.42 -12.19 -10.00
C PHE A 224 10.18 -13.48 -10.34
N SER A 225 10.97 -13.50 -11.41
CA SER A 225 11.73 -14.70 -11.82
C SER A 225 13.09 -14.87 -11.11
N LEU A 226 13.59 -13.85 -10.40
CA LEU A 226 14.89 -13.91 -9.73
C LEU A 226 14.86 -14.60 -8.35
N PHE A 227 13.68 -15.02 -7.90
CA PHE A 227 13.39 -15.73 -6.66
C PHE A 227 12.48 -16.92 -6.96
#